data_AF-A0A2V9TG29-F1
#
_entry.id   AF-A0A2V9TG29-F1
#
_cell.length_a   1.000
_cell.length_b   1.000
_cell.length_c   1.000
_cell.angle_alpha   90.00
_cell.angle_beta   90.00
_cell.angle_gamma   90.00
#
_symmetry.space_group_name_H-M   'P 1'
#
loop_
_entity.id
_entity.type
_entity.pdbx_description
1 polymer ?
#
loop_
_entity_poly.entity_id
_entity_poly.type
_entity_poly.pdbx_seq_one_letter_code
_entity_poly.pdbx_strand_id
1 'polypeptide(L)' 'MENGDKAYYCYQGTAVLKDGAPQTETGPWRLIRGTGKLKGLTGKGTYKGTAGADGTMTYEVQGEYQSSPKQS' A
#
# COMPACT_ATOMS: atom_id res chain seq x y z
N MET A 1 7.01 16.15 2.12
CA MET A 1 7.17 15.90 0.67
C MET A 1 7.09 17.26 0.01
N GLU A 2 8.15 17.73 -0.64
CA GLU A 2 8.06 18.95 -1.46
C GLU A 2 7.08 18.68 -2.61
N ASN A 3 6.35 19.71 -3.01
CA ASN A 3 5.10 19.70 -3.78
C ASN A 3 5.27 19.15 -5.22
N GLY A 4 5.62 17.86 -5.38
CA GLY A 4 5.92 17.24 -6.68
C GLY A 4 6.45 15.80 -6.64
N ASP A 5 6.98 15.32 -5.49
CA ASP A 5 7.37 13.90 -5.35
C ASP A 5 6.12 13.00 -5.30
N LYS A 6 6.08 11.98 -6.17
CA LYS A 6 4.97 11.03 -6.27
C LYS A 6 5.48 9.62 -6.04
N ALA A 7 4.71 8.84 -5.30
CA ALA A 7 4.88 7.39 -5.16
C ALA A 7 3.64 6.68 -5.72
N TYR A 8 3.88 5.64 -6.51
CA TYR A 8 2.82 4.86 -7.15
C TYR A 8 2.88 3.45 -6.61
N TYR A 9 1.78 2.99 -6.03
CA TYR A 9 1.68 1.68 -5.40
C TYR A 9 0.72 0.79 -6.19
N CYS A 10 0.98 -0.51 -6.21
CA CYS A 10 0.04 -1.52 -6.65
C CYS A 10 -0.44 -2.28 -5.42
N TYR A 11 -1.76 -2.34 -5.23
CA TYR A 11 -2.40 -3.19 -4.24
C TYR A 11 -3.13 -4.29 -5.00
N GLN A 12 -2.89 -5.53 -4.60
CA GLN A 12 -3.60 -6.67 -5.15
C GLN A 12 -3.99 -7.56 -3.99
N GLY A 13 -5.27 -7.83 -3.82
CA GLY A 13 -5.74 -8.61 -2.69
C GLY A 13 -7.10 -9.22 -2.93
N THR A 14 -7.59 -9.87 -1.89
CA THR A 14 -8.87 -10.55 -1.85
C THR A 14 -9.74 -9.92 -0.77
N ALA A 15 -11.02 -9.72 -1.09
CA ALA A 15 -12.02 -9.24 -0.16
C ALA A 15 -12.99 -10.37 0.22
N VAL A 16 -13.33 -10.46 1.50
CA VAL A 16 -14.46 -11.28 1.97
C VAL A 16 -15.68 -10.37 2.03
N LEU A 17 -16.71 -10.71 1.27
CA LEU A 17 -17.96 -9.98 1.24
C LEU A 17 -18.99 -10.67 2.14
N LYS A 18 -19.82 -9.88 2.81
CA LYS A 18 -21.04 -10.32 3.48
C LYS A 18 -22.17 -9.45 2.97
N ASP A 19 -23.24 -10.08 2.48
CA ASP A 19 -24.41 -9.39 1.92
C ASP A 19 -24.05 -8.37 0.83
N GLY A 20 -22.99 -8.66 0.06
CA GLY A 20 -22.46 -7.78 -1.00
C GLY A 20 -21.54 -6.67 -0.52
N ALA A 21 -21.33 -6.50 0.79
CA ALA A 21 -20.46 -5.48 1.37
C ALA A 21 -19.11 -6.07 1.85
N PRO A 22 -17.96 -5.42 1.58
CA PRO A 22 -16.66 -5.85 2.09
C PRO A 22 -16.62 -5.86 3.62
N GLN A 23 -16.22 -6.99 4.21
CA GLN A 23 -16.02 -7.13 5.66
C GLN A 23 -14.55 -7.07 6.01
N THR A 24 -13.74 -7.79 5.23
CA THR A 24 -12.29 -7.78 5.37
C THR A 24 -11.64 -7.79 4.00
N GLU A 25 -10.48 -7.16 3.92
CA GLU A 25 -9.63 -7.19 2.74
C GLU A 25 -8.21 -7.53 3.15
N THR A 26 -7.50 -8.29 2.33
CA THR A 26 -6.09 -8.58 2.60
C THR A 26 -5.34 -8.80 1.31
N GLY A 27 -4.09 -8.38 1.27
CA GLY A 27 -3.25 -8.66 0.13
C GLY A 27 -1.88 -8.01 0.20
N PRO A 28 -0.98 -8.39 -0.74
CA PRO A 28 0.26 -7.69 -0.92
C PRO A 28 0.07 -6.29 -1.51
N TRP A 29 1.03 -5.43 -1.22
CA TRP A 29 1.26 -4.19 -1.94
C TRP A 29 2.72 -4.06 -2.36
N ARG A 30 2.97 -3.28 -3.41
CA ARG A 30 4.33 -2.92 -3.85
C ARG A 30 4.42 -1.49 -4.35
N LEU A 31 5.55 -0.83 -4.10
CA LEU A 31 5.92 0.43 -4.74
C LEU A 31 6.36 0.14 -6.18
N ILE A 32 5.61 0.65 -7.15
CA ILE A 32 5.86 0.48 -8.58
C ILE A 32 6.93 1.47 -9.05
N ARG A 33 6.80 2.74 -8.64
CA ARG A 33 7.73 3.82 -8.98
C ARG A 33 7.62 4.98 -8.00
N GLY A 34 8.75 5.61 -7.71
CA GLY A 34 8.83 6.91 -7.06
C GLY A 34 9.43 7.95 -7.99
N THR A 35 9.05 9.22 -7.85
CA THR A 35 9.66 10.36 -8.55
C THR A 35 10.48 11.23 -7.59
N GLY A 36 11.35 12.07 -8.16
CA GLY A 36 12.22 12.98 -7.40
C GLY A 36 13.05 12.24 -6.34
N LYS A 37 12.87 12.59 -5.06
CA LYS A 37 13.63 11.99 -3.95
C LYS A 37 13.30 10.51 -3.71
N LEU A 38 12.17 10.04 -4.24
CA LEU A 38 11.72 8.65 -4.13
C LEU A 38 12.17 7.79 -5.31
N LYS A 39 12.89 8.36 -6.28
CA LYS A 39 13.39 7.61 -7.44
C LYS A 39 14.36 6.52 -6.98
N GLY A 40 14.16 5.31 -7.50
CA GLY A 40 14.98 4.15 -7.13
C GLY A 40 14.64 3.52 -5.78
N LEU A 41 13.59 3.99 -5.08
CA LEU A 41 13.03 3.23 -3.97
C LEU A 41 12.27 2.02 -4.51
N THR A 42 12.46 0.90 -3.84
CA THR A 42 11.59 -0.27 -3.94
C THR A 42 10.92 -0.47 -2.59
N GLY A 43 9.71 -0.99 -2.59
CA GLY A 43 8.97 -1.24 -1.37
C GLY A 43 7.91 -2.29 -1.60
N LYS A 44 7.64 -3.07 -0.57
CA LYS A 44 6.62 -4.11 -0.60
C LYS A 44 6.13 -4.41 0.80
N GLY A 45 4.94 -4.98 0.88
CA GLY A 45 4.40 -5.43 2.14
C GLY A 45 3.01 -6.02 1.98
N THR A 46 2.25 -5.97 3.06
CA THR A 46 0.88 -6.46 3.12
C THR A 46 -0.04 -5.41 3.71
N TYR A 47 -1.33 -5.56 3.46
CA TYR A 47 -2.36 -4.77 4.11
C TYR A 47 -3.47 -5.67 4.63
N LYS A 48 -4.17 -5.18 5.65
CA LYS A 48 -5.41 -5.76 6.16
C LYS A 48 -6.46 -4.66 6.33
N GLY A 49 -7.54 -4.75 5.58
CA GLY A 49 -8.75 -3.96 5.73
C GLY A 49 -9.73 -4.65 6.67
N THR A 50 -10.33 -3.91 7.61
CA THR A 50 -11.45 -4.37 8.44
C THR A 50 -12.56 -3.33 8.45
N ALA A 51 -13.79 -3.76 8.15
CA ALA A 51 -14.96 -2.89 8.16
C ALA A 51 -15.38 -2.55 9.60
N GLY A 52 -15.59 -1.26 9.84
CA GLY A 52 -16.21 -0.74 11.06
C GLY A 52 -17.74 -0.86 11.00
N ALA A 53 -18.38 -0.92 12.17
CA ALA A 53 -19.84 -0.96 12.27
C ALA A 53 -20.51 0.35 11.79
N ASP A 54 -19.74 1.42 11.67
CA ASP A 54 -20.14 2.74 11.16
C ASP A 54 -20.07 2.84 9.62
N GLY A 55 -19.75 1.75 8.94
CA GLY A 55 -19.59 1.70 7.48
C GLY A 55 -18.23 2.21 6.98
N THR A 56 -17.29 2.51 7.88
CA THR A 56 -15.90 2.82 7.51
C THR A 56 -15.10 1.55 7.26
N MET A 57 -13.94 1.68 6.60
CA MET A 57 -12.97 0.60 6.44
C MET A 57 -11.62 1.09 6.94
N THR A 58 -11.05 0.36 7.91
CA THR A 58 -9.71 0.66 8.44
C THR A 58 -8.70 -0.26 7.78
N TYR A 59 -7.63 0.33 7.24
CA TYR A 59 -6.52 -0.41 6.64
C TYR A 59 -5.26 -0.33 7.50
N GLU A 60 -4.81 -1.48 7.98
CA GLU A 60 -3.49 -1.65 8.55
C GLU A 60 -2.53 -2.04 7.43
N VAL A 61 -1.60 -1.14 7.10
CA VAL A 61 -0.61 -1.36 6.04
C VAL A 61 0.76 -1.50 6.66
N GLN A 62 1.42 -2.62 6.40
CA GLN A 62 2.78 -2.89 6.85
C GLN A 62 3.67 -3.17 5.66
N GLY A 63 4.92 -2.76 5.72
CA GLY A 63 5.92 -3.19 4.77
C GLY A 63 7.22 -2.42 4.87
N GLU A 64 8.13 -2.82 4.01
CA GLU A 64 9.51 -2.40 4.06
C GLU A 64 9.84 -1.60 2.80
N TYR A 65 10.73 -0.63 2.98
CA TYR A 65 11.25 0.19 1.89
C TYR A 65 12.76 0.04 1.84
N GLN A 66 13.28 -0.18 0.64
CA GLN A 66 14.71 -0.26 0.38
C GLN A 66 15.06 0.85 -0.61
N SER A 67 15.98 1.72 -0.20
CA SER A 67 16.69 2.59 -1.15
C SER A 67 17.60 1.73 -2.01
N SER A 68 17.65 2.01 -3.32
CA SER A 68 18.70 1.43 -4.16
C SER A 68 20.06 1.66 -3.49
N PRO A 69 20.97 0.67 -3.50
CA PRO A 69 22.31 0.87 -2.96
C PRO A 69 22.91 2.09 -3.66
N LYS A 70 23.46 3.02 -2.87
CA LYS A 70 24.24 4.16 -3.37
C LYS A 70 25.30 3.55 -4.28
N GLN A 71 25.18 3.73 -5.61
CA GLN A 71 26.31 3.47 -6.49
C GLN A 71 27.39 4.45 -6.05
N SER A 72 28.41 3.92 -5.40
CA SER A 72 29.58 4.64 -4.94
C SER A 72 30.58 4.82 -6.07
#